data_AF-A0AAD4QYS4-F1
#
_entry.id   AF-A0AAD4QYS4-F1
#
_cell.length_a   1.000
_cell.length_b   1.000
_cell.length_c   1.000
_cell.angle_alpha   90.00
_cell.angle_beta   90.00
_cell.angle_gamma   90.00
#
_symmetry.space_group_name_H-M   'P 1'
#
loop_
_entity.id
_entity.type
_entity.pdbx_description
1 polymer ?
#
loop_
_entity_poly.entity_id
_entity_poly.type
_entity_poly.pdbx_seq_one_letter_code
_entity_poly.pdbx_strand_id
1 'polypeptide(L)'
;MDLNDSLALNRARRSTIGNRMREILSEEFQNQESIQEEEPNEDFTENEEVQSDNEACDESESDFENDGIDEHEEVEEDEPMVSEGEEEGEDNLRKRSKVQEKDKKCLSGTYYHTHVKENILDEETQLERLAEAKITAARNTEDLKRYENMEVERRKRQANPVSRKPIEGPIIRTVSKLSDDRTRAVEFMSFPELKTFEKLERPKKKAKKMPHCVVSGKSAKYRDPVTGLHYANANAFKKLRANPQKYEKKRMEAE
;
A
#
# COMPACT_ATOMS: atom_id res chain seq x y z
N MET A 1 7.44 41.82 -35.75
CA MET A 1 8.60 41.06 -35.24
C MET A 1 8.52 39.71 -35.91
N ASP A 2 9.41 39.46 -36.86
CA ASP A 2 9.38 38.23 -37.64
C ASP A 2 9.63 37.04 -36.69
N LEU A 3 8.73 36.04 -36.72
CA LEU A 3 8.78 34.85 -35.86
C LEU A 3 10.10 34.06 -36.01
N ASN A 4 10.83 34.31 -37.10
CA ASN A 4 12.11 33.68 -37.42
C ASN A 4 13.31 34.29 -36.69
N ASP A 5 13.14 35.37 -35.93
CA ASP A 5 14.23 36.04 -35.19
C ASP A 5 14.31 35.62 -33.71
N SER A 6 13.54 34.60 -33.31
CA SER A 6 13.62 34.08 -31.95
C SER A 6 14.89 33.23 -31.76
N LEU A 7 15.72 33.62 -30.79
CA LEU A 7 16.96 32.91 -30.41
C LEU A 7 16.71 31.43 -30.06
N ALA A 8 15.48 31.06 -29.71
CA ALA A 8 15.06 29.68 -29.42
C ALA A 8 15.00 28.80 -30.67
N LEU A 9 14.57 29.35 -31.82
CA LEU A 9 14.44 28.61 -33.08
C LEU A 9 15.76 28.53 -33.85
N ASN A 10 16.64 29.53 -33.70
CA ASN A 10 17.92 29.61 -34.44
C ASN A 10 19.08 28.85 -33.78
N ARG A 11 18.82 28.10 -32.69
CA ARG A 11 19.84 27.28 -32.03
C ARG A 11 19.92 25.89 -32.67
N ALA A 12 21.13 25.46 -33.02
CA ALA A 12 21.38 24.08 -33.47
C ALA A 12 20.91 23.06 -32.42
N ARG A 13 19.99 22.15 -32.82
CA ARG A 13 19.47 21.08 -31.97
C ARG A 13 20.50 19.97 -31.81
N ARG A 14 20.58 19.39 -30.61
CA ARG A 14 21.44 18.23 -30.32
C ARG A 14 20.65 16.95 -30.54
N SER A 15 21.25 15.95 -31.16
CA SER A 15 20.61 14.65 -31.45
C SER A 15 20.24 13.84 -30.21
N THR A 16 20.77 14.19 -29.03
CA THR A 16 20.59 13.46 -27.78
C THR A 16 19.63 14.14 -26.79
N ILE A 17 19.05 15.29 -27.14
CA ILE A 17 18.01 15.94 -26.33
C ILE A 17 16.69 15.21 -26.55
N GLY A 18 16.06 14.75 -25.46
CA GLY A 18 14.75 14.13 -25.51
C GLY A 18 14.74 12.59 -25.57
N ASN A 19 15.91 11.94 -25.57
CA ASN A 19 16.02 10.48 -25.75
C ASN A 19 15.28 9.64 -24.69
N ARG A 20 14.88 10.21 -23.55
CA ARG A 20 14.11 9.53 -22.48
C ARG A 20 12.77 10.17 -22.15
N MET A 21 12.40 11.30 -22.78
CA MET A 21 11.13 11.96 -22.43
C MET A 21 9.92 11.14 -22.83
N ARG A 22 10.03 10.36 -23.92
CA ARG A 22 8.95 9.45 -24.35
C ARG A 22 8.71 8.33 -23.34
N GLU A 23 9.78 7.76 -22.82
CA GLU A 23 9.76 6.69 -21.81
C GLU A 23 9.17 7.19 -20.49
N ILE A 24 9.61 8.38 -20.04
CA ILE A 24 9.07 9.02 -18.83
C ILE A 24 7.57 9.31 -18.97
N LEU A 25 7.13 9.85 -20.11
CA LEU A 25 5.71 10.13 -20.34
C LEU A 25 4.86 8.85 -20.45
N SER A 26 5.40 7.75 -20.98
CA SER A 26 4.70 6.46 -20.98
C SER A 26 4.60 5.83 -19.60
N GLU A 27 5.66 5.95 -18.78
CA GLU A 27 5.64 5.49 -17.38
C GLU A 27 4.64 6.32 -16.55
N GLU A 28 4.55 7.63 -16.75
CA GLU A 28 3.56 8.48 -16.06
C GLU A 28 2.12 8.08 -16.41
N PHE A 29 1.84 7.74 -17.67
CA PHE A 29 0.51 7.30 -18.10
C PHE A 29 0.15 5.95 -17.47
N GLN A 30 1.09 4.99 -17.45
CA GLN A 30 0.90 3.69 -16.81
C GLN A 30 0.74 3.82 -15.28
N ASN A 31 1.50 4.70 -14.64
CA ASN A 31 1.37 4.95 -13.20
C ASN A 31 0.04 5.62 -12.84
N GLN A 32 -0.55 6.44 -13.72
CA GLN A 32 -1.91 6.94 -13.51
C GLN A 32 -2.98 5.86 -13.66
N GLU A 33 -2.78 4.85 -14.52
CA GLU A 33 -3.68 3.71 -14.67
C GLU A 33 -3.49 2.61 -13.59
N SER A 34 -2.34 2.58 -12.91
CA SER A 34 -1.95 1.46 -12.01
C SER A 34 -1.90 1.79 -10.51
N ILE A 35 -2.43 2.93 -10.06
CA ILE A 35 -2.64 3.15 -8.62
C ILE A 35 -3.92 2.42 -8.19
N GLN A 36 -3.81 1.09 -8.06
CA GLN A 36 -4.60 0.35 -7.08
C GLN A 36 -3.69 0.22 -5.85
N GLU A 37 -4.06 0.86 -4.74
CA GLU A 37 -3.41 0.63 -3.46
C GLU A 37 -3.75 -0.80 -3.01
N GLU A 38 -2.89 -1.76 -3.36
CA GLU A 38 -2.99 -3.11 -2.81
C GLU A 38 -2.60 -3.09 -1.33
N GLU A 39 -3.54 -3.51 -0.48
CA GLU A 39 -3.35 -3.79 0.94
C GLU A 39 -2.13 -4.71 1.17
N PRO A 40 -1.47 -4.65 2.35
CA PRO A 40 -0.32 -5.48 2.62
C PRO A 40 -0.67 -6.97 2.56
N ASN A 41 -0.09 -7.66 1.57
CA ASN A 41 -0.17 -9.10 1.37
C ASN A 41 0.00 -9.89 2.68
N GLU A 42 -1.08 -10.55 3.12
CA GLU A 42 -0.97 -11.66 4.06
C GLU A 42 -0.30 -12.83 3.33
N ASP A 43 0.82 -13.28 3.88
CA ASP A 43 1.70 -14.33 3.36
C ASP A 43 0.88 -15.59 2.99
N PHE A 44 0.97 -16.01 1.73
CA PHE A 44 0.29 -17.19 1.20
C PHE A 44 0.82 -18.44 1.89
N THR A 45 0.15 -18.88 2.96
CA THR A 45 0.44 -20.17 3.58
C THR A 45 -0.24 -21.26 2.77
N GLU A 46 0.57 -21.94 1.97
CA GLU A 46 0.21 -23.17 1.28
C GLU A 46 -0.06 -24.26 2.33
N ASN A 47 -1.30 -24.34 2.82
CA ASN A 47 -1.79 -25.50 3.55
C ASN A 47 -2.47 -26.43 2.55
N GLU A 48 -1.75 -27.48 2.18
CA GLU A 48 -2.31 -28.72 1.66
C GLU A 48 -3.38 -29.24 2.64
N GLU A 49 -4.66 -29.09 2.31
CA GLU A 49 -5.67 -30.08 2.68
C GLU A 49 -6.88 -30.00 1.74
N VAL A 50 -7.01 -31.09 1.01
CA VAL A 50 -8.02 -31.45 0.01
C VAL A 50 -9.43 -31.46 0.59
N GLN A 51 -10.41 -30.92 -0.16
CA GLN A 51 -11.82 -31.33 -0.34
C GLN A 51 -12.62 -30.07 -0.76
N SER A 52 -13.54 -30.06 -1.71
CA SER A 52 -14.26 -31.08 -2.45
C SER A 52 -15.00 -30.30 -3.54
N ASP A 53 -14.92 -30.79 -4.77
CA ASP A 53 -15.92 -30.73 -5.85
C ASP A 53 -17.14 -29.81 -5.60
N ASN A 54 -17.25 -28.75 -6.40
CA ASN A 54 -18.50 -28.31 -7.02
C ASN A 54 -18.16 -27.46 -8.27
N GLU A 55 -18.15 -28.18 -9.38
CA GLU A 55 -18.49 -27.80 -10.76
C GLU A 55 -18.55 -26.31 -11.11
N ALA A 56 -17.73 -25.96 -12.10
CA ALA A 56 -18.03 -24.90 -13.04
C ALA A 56 -19.37 -25.17 -13.73
N CYS A 57 -20.36 -24.32 -13.46
CA CYS A 57 -21.52 -24.12 -14.32
C CYS A 57 -21.53 -22.64 -14.70
N ASP A 58 -20.92 -22.34 -15.85
CA ASP A 58 -21.19 -21.11 -16.60
C ASP A 58 -22.58 -21.30 -17.24
N GLU A 59 -23.63 -20.98 -16.50
CA GLU A 59 -25.00 -20.97 -17.01
C GLU A 59 -25.17 -19.78 -17.94
N SER A 60 -24.91 -20.02 -19.23
CA SER A 60 -25.28 -19.10 -20.29
C SER A 60 -26.81 -18.96 -20.34
N GLU A 61 -27.35 -17.81 -19.94
CA GLU A 61 -28.76 -17.48 -20.15
C GLU A 61 -29.02 -17.34 -21.66
N SER A 62 -29.91 -18.18 -22.17
CA SER A 62 -30.24 -18.32 -23.59
C SER A 62 -31.17 -17.22 -24.10
N ASP A 63 -30.87 -15.95 -23.81
CA ASP A 63 -31.74 -14.82 -24.23
C ASP A 63 -31.00 -13.55 -24.66
N PHE A 64 -29.74 -13.65 -25.12
CA PHE A 64 -29.15 -12.53 -25.87
C PHE A 64 -29.57 -12.60 -27.34
N GLU A 65 -30.79 -12.13 -27.61
CA GLU A 65 -31.32 -11.94 -28.96
C GLU A 65 -30.40 -11.00 -29.75
N ASN A 66 -29.69 -11.62 -30.68
CA ASN A 66 -29.07 -11.01 -31.84
C ASN A 66 -30.17 -10.70 -32.87
N ASP A 67 -30.57 -9.44 -32.98
CA ASP A 67 -31.24 -8.89 -34.15
C ASP A 67 -30.48 -7.64 -34.65
N GLY A 68 -29.47 -7.93 -35.45
CA GLY A 68 -29.13 -7.26 -36.72
C GLY A 68 -29.19 -5.74 -36.82
N ILE A 69 -28.02 -5.14 -37.09
CA ILE A 69 -27.84 -4.44 -38.37
C ILE A 69 -26.34 -4.31 -38.69
N ASP A 70 -25.90 -5.22 -39.57
CA ASP A 70 -25.32 -4.96 -40.89
C ASP A 70 -24.32 -3.79 -41.05
N GLU A 71 -23.07 -4.21 -41.32
CA GLU A 71 -22.23 -3.78 -42.46
C GLU A 71 -21.80 -2.30 -42.50
N HIS A 72 -20.56 -1.90 -42.77
CA HIS A 72 -19.23 -2.46 -43.06
C HIS A 72 -18.32 -1.20 -42.92
N GLU A 73 -17.24 -1.21 -42.15
CA GLU A 73 -15.89 -1.61 -42.58
C GLU A 73 -15.21 -0.61 -43.55
N GLU A 74 -14.18 0.06 -43.01
CA GLU A 74 -12.92 0.55 -43.62
C GLU A 74 -13.00 1.53 -44.83
N VAL A 75 -12.05 2.42 -45.16
CA VAL A 75 -10.57 2.43 -45.11
C VAL A 75 -10.08 3.90 -45.13
N GLU A 76 -8.85 4.11 -44.65
CA GLU A 76 -8.02 5.33 -44.67
C GLU A 76 -7.62 5.91 -46.06
N GLU A 77 -7.07 7.14 -45.98
CA GLU A 77 -5.98 7.76 -46.77
C GLU A 77 -6.25 8.66 -48.01
N ASP A 78 -5.62 9.85 -47.91
CA ASP A 78 -5.02 10.75 -48.91
C ASP A 78 -5.85 11.71 -49.82
N GLU A 79 -5.62 13.01 -49.59
CA GLU A 79 -5.73 14.18 -50.50
C GLU A 79 -4.78 14.06 -51.73
N PRO A 80 -4.82 14.88 -52.84
CA PRO A 80 -5.63 16.08 -53.14
C PRO A 80 -6.17 16.26 -54.61
N MET A 81 -7.08 17.24 -54.74
CA MET A 81 -7.19 18.27 -55.82
C MET A 81 -7.77 17.99 -57.25
N VAL A 82 -8.56 19.01 -57.69
CA VAL A 82 -8.67 19.64 -59.03
C VAL A 82 -10.05 19.58 -59.73
N SER A 83 -10.76 20.74 -59.69
CA SER A 83 -11.47 21.45 -60.80
C SER A 83 -12.65 20.74 -61.50
N GLU A 84 -13.74 21.33 -61.97
CA GLU A 84 -14.23 22.67 -62.30
C GLU A 84 -15.77 22.59 -62.23
N GLY A 85 -16.49 23.71 -62.14
CA GLY A 85 -17.92 23.71 -62.45
C GLY A 85 -18.75 24.63 -61.56
N GLU A 86 -18.65 25.93 -61.83
CA GLU A 86 -19.51 26.97 -61.28
C GLU A 86 -20.92 26.86 -61.89
N GLU A 87 -21.86 26.18 -61.24
CA GLU A 87 -23.30 26.41 -61.50
C GLU A 87 -24.27 25.94 -60.40
N GLU A 88 -23.78 25.61 -59.20
CA GLU A 88 -24.64 25.23 -58.05
C GLU A 88 -24.53 26.20 -56.86
N GLY A 89 -24.12 27.45 -57.09
CA GLY A 89 -23.86 28.43 -56.04
C GLY A 89 -25.10 29.10 -55.44
N GLU A 90 -26.13 29.37 -56.25
CA GLU A 90 -27.23 30.24 -55.82
C GLU A 90 -28.32 29.50 -55.04
N ASP A 91 -28.63 28.26 -55.44
CA ASP A 91 -29.61 27.43 -54.74
C ASP A 91 -29.08 26.91 -53.40
N ASN A 92 -27.77 26.67 -53.31
CA ASN A 92 -27.13 26.27 -52.06
C ASN A 92 -27.02 27.42 -51.06
N LEU A 93 -26.86 28.68 -51.49
CA LEU A 93 -26.87 29.83 -50.58
C LEU A 93 -28.26 30.07 -49.95
N ARG A 94 -29.34 29.85 -50.71
CA ARG A 94 -30.72 29.94 -50.21
C ARG A 94 -31.10 28.78 -49.29
N LYS A 95 -30.56 27.58 -49.52
CA LYS A 95 -30.74 26.43 -48.62
C LYS A 95 -29.93 26.61 -47.33
N ARG A 96 -28.69 27.12 -47.41
CA ARG A 96 -27.79 27.33 -46.26
C ARG A 96 -28.18 28.52 -45.39
N SER A 97 -28.71 29.61 -45.96
CA SER A 97 -29.31 30.71 -45.18
C SER A 97 -30.57 30.28 -44.42
N LYS A 98 -31.44 29.46 -45.03
CA LYS A 98 -32.62 28.90 -44.34
C LYS A 98 -32.28 27.87 -43.25
N VAL A 99 -31.16 27.16 -43.36
CA VAL A 99 -30.64 26.27 -42.30
C VAL A 99 -30.06 27.11 -41.16
N GLN A 100 -29.20 28.10 -41.45
CA GLN A 100 -28.63 28.99 -40.41
C GLN A 100 -29.68 29.86 -39.69
N GLU A 101 -30.78 30.25 -40.36
CA GLU A 101 -31.87 31.02 -39.74
C GLU A 101 -32.76 30.14 -38.83
N LYS A 102 -32.93 28.85 -39.17
CA LYS A 102 -33.60 27.86 -38.30
C LYS A 102 -32.74 27.49 -37.09
N ASP A 103 -31.42 27.43 -37.25
CA ASP A 103 -30.49 27.10 -36.17
C ASP A 103 -30.38 28.24 -35.13
N LYS A 104 -30.43 29.51 -35.55
CA LYS A 104 -30.47 30.68 -34.64
C LYS A 104 -31.80 30.79 -33.88
N LYS A 105 -32.90 30.31 -34.48
CA LYS A 105 -34.22 30.25 -33.84
C LYS A 105 -34.31 29.13 -32.79
N CYS A 106 -33.53 28.06 -32.96
CA CYS A 106 -33.37 27.00 -31.96
C CYS A 106 -32.47 27.42 -30.79
N LEU A 107 -31.39 28.16 -31.06
CA LEU A 107 -30.41 28.58 -30.03
C LEU A 107 -30.87 29.74 -29.13
N SER A 108 -31.85 30.55 -29.55
CA SER A 108 -32.36 31.68 -28.75
C SER A 108 -33.62 31.34 -27.94
N GLY A 109 -34.33 30.25 -28.28
CA GLY A 109 -35.57 29.83 -27.63
C GLY A 109 -35.37 29.06 -26.31
N THR A 110 -34.18 28.51 -26.08
CA THR A 110 -33.84 27.79 -24.82
C THR A 110 -33.16 28.69 -23.79
N TYR A 111 -32.63 29.85 -24.20
CA TYR A 111 -31.86 30.73 -23.32
C TYR A 111 -32.73 31.64 -22.44
N TYR A 112 -33.99 31.90 -22.80
CA TYR A 112 -34.77 32.95 -22.11
C TYR A 112 -35.97 32.51 -21.28
N HIS A 113 -36.28 31.20 -21.10
CA HIS A 113 -37.38 30.84 -20.18
C HIS A 113 -37.43 29.40 -19.63
N THR A 114 -36.31 28.73 -19.39
CA THR A 114 -36.32 27.68 -18.35
C THR A 114 -36.15 28.39 -17.01
N HIS A 115 -37.27 28.68 -16.33
CA HIS A 115 -37.19 29.01 -14.91
C HIS A 115 -36.68 27.76 -14.21
N VAL A 116 -35.37 27.68 -14.00
CA VAL A 116 -34.81 26.73 -13.05
C VAL A 116 -35.48 27.08 -11.73
N LYS A 117 -36.32 26.17 -11.23
CA LYS A 117 -37.00 26.36 -9.94
C LYS A 117 -35.92 26.73 -8.93
N GLU A 118 -36.18 27.76 -8.12
CA GLU A 118 -35.28 28.13 -7.04
C GLU A 118 -35.00 26.86 -6.22
N ASN A 119 -33.72 26.58 -5.93
CA ASN A 119 -33.31 25.48 -5.06
C ASN A 119 -33.75 25.83 -3.63
N ILE A 120 -35.05 25.66 -3.34
CA ILE A 120 -35.61 25.72 -2.00
C ILE A 120 -35.15 24.42 -1.34
N LEU A 121 -33.98 24.46 -0.72
CA LEU A 121 -33.50 23.38 0.13
C LEU A 121 -34.20 23.53 1.49
N ASP A 122 -34.93 22.50 1.91
CA ASP A 122 -35.50 22.45 3.25
C ASP A 122 -34.40 22.69 4.29
N GLU A 123 -34.65 23.56 5.27
CA GLU A 123 -33.65 24.00 6.25
C GLU A 123 -32.96 22.82 6.96
N GLU A 124 -33.70 21.74 7.19
CA GLU A 124 -33.19 20.50 7.77
C GLU A 124 -32.13 19.83 6.88
N THR A 125 -32.34 19.80 5.56
CA THR A 125 -31.36 19.25 4.59
C THR A 125 -30.11 20.12 4.47
N GLN A 126 -30.26 21.44 4.63
CA GLN A 126 -29.11 22.36 4.65
C GLN A 126 -28.26 22.16 5.91
N LEU A 127 -28.90 21.97 7.07
CA LEU A 127 -28.21 21.71 8.33
C LEU A 127 -27.47 20.37 8.31
N GLU A 128 -28.06 19.33 7.74
CA GLU A 128 -27.41 18.02 7.57
C GLU A 128 -26.13 18.13 6.74
N ARG A 129 -26.19 18.80 5.57
CA ARG A 129 -25.00 19.05 4.75
C ARG A 129 -23.93 19.86 5.48
N LEU A 130 -24.34 20.86 6.28
CA LEU A 130 -23.40 21.63 7.09
C LEU A 130 -22.77 20.79 8.22
N ALA A 131 -23.51 19.84 8.80
CA ALA A 131 -22.99 18.92 9.80
C ALA A 131 -21.98 17.93 9.18
N GLU A 132 -22.31 17.38 8.01
CA GLU A 132 -21.40 16.52 7.24
C GLU A 132 -20.13 17.26 6.83
N ALA A 133 -20.26 18.50 6.32
CA ALA A 133 -19.13 19.35 5.97
C ALA A 133 -18.21 19.63 7.17
N LYS A 134 -18.76 19.79 8.38
CA LYS A 134 -17.97 19.95 9.62
C LYS A 134 -17.17 18.69 9.96
N ILE A 135 -17.78 17.50 9.79
CA ILE A 135 -17.12 16.22 10.03
C ILE A 135 -15.97 16.03 9.03
N THR A 136 -16.21 16.29 7.75
CA THR A 136 -15.19 16.20 6.70
C THR A 136 -14.08 17.22 6.91
N ALA A 137 -14.41 18.46 7.30
CA ALA A 137 -13.41 19.46 7.64
C ALA A 137 -12.51 19.01 8.81
N ALA A 138 -13.09 18.41 9.86
CA ALA A 138 -12.32 17.86 10.97
C ALA A 138 -11.35 16.76 10.50
N ARG A 139 -11.82 15.79 9.71
CA ARG A 139 -10.98 14.73 9.12
C ARG A 139 -9.84 15.31 8.27
N ASN A 140 -10.14 16.26 7.38
CA ASN A 140 -9.15 16.93 6.56
C ASN A 140 -8.08 17.66 7.41
N THR A 141 -8.46 18.26 8.54
CA THR A 141 -7.48 18.90 9.44
C THR A 141 -6.60 17.89 10.16
N GLU A 142 -7.11 16.69 10.46
CA GLU A 142 -6.32 15.62 11.05
C GLU A 142 -5.35 15.02 10.03
N ASP A 143 -5.82 14.78 8.80
CA ASP A 143 -5.00 14.26 7.71
C ASP A 143 -3.88 15.23 7.32
N LEU A 144 -4.17 16.54 7.27
CA LEU A 144 -3.16 17.57 7.04
C LEU A 144 -2.08 17.53 8.13
N LYS A 145 -2.46 17.41 9.42
CA LYS A 145 -1.49 17.30 10.52
C LYS A 145 -0.64 16.03 10.42
N ARG A 146 -1.23 14.90 9.99
CA ARG A 146 -0.47 13.67 9.74
C ARG A 146 0.55 13.88 8.63
N TYR A 147 0.15 14.52 7.53
CA TYR A 147 1.04 14.85 6.43
C TYR A 147 2.19 15.77 6.85
N GLU A 148 1.89 16.83 7.61
CA GLU A 148 2.90 17.73 8.17
C GLU A 148 3.91 16.98 9.06
N ASN A 149 3.42 16.08 9.91
CA ASN A 149 4.29 15.25 10.75
C ASN A 149 5.18 14.33 9.92
N MET A 150 4.63 13.70 8.87
CA MET A 150 5.40 12.86 7.94
C MET A 150 6.47 13.67 7.19
N GLU A 151 6.17 14.88 6.73
CA GLU A 151 7.14 15.77 6.09
C GLU A 151 8.25 16.21 7.05
N VAL A 152 7.91 16.52 8.31
CA VAL A 152 8.89 16.83 9.36
C VAL A 152 9.76 15.62 9.66
N GLU A 153 9.20 14.41 9.75
CA GLU A 153 9.96 13.18 9.91
C GLU A 153 10.86 12.89 8.72
N ARG A 154 10.35 13.04 7.50
CA ARG A 154 11.14 12.90 6.26
C ARG A 154 12.31 13.86 6.27
N ARG A 155 12.08 15.12 6.62
CA ARG A 155 13.13 16.14 6.75
C ARG A 155 14.14 15.79 7.85
N LYS A 156 13.69 15.25 8.98
CA LYS A 156 14.60 14.77 10.06
C LYS A 156 15.44 13.57 9.61
N ARG A 157 14.86 12.61 8.90
CA ARG A 157 15.57 11.44 8.34
C ARG A 157 16.59 11.85 7.28
N GLN A 158 16.27 12.84 6.45
CA GLN A 158 17.19 13.40 5.46
C GLN A 158 18.31 14.22 6.10
N ALA A 159 18.00 15.03 7.12
CA ALA A 159 18.98 15.86 7.82
C ALA A 159 19.96 15.03 8.67
N ASN A 160 19.48 13.93 9.25
CA ASN A 160 20.28 13.01 10.04
C ASN A 160 20.27 11.62 9.38
N PRO A 161 20.99 11.44 8.25
CA PRO A 161 21.14 10.12 7.68
C PRO A 161 21.83 9.22 8.70
N VAL A 162 21.28 8.03 8.93
CA VAL A 162 21.85 7.06 9.86
C VAL A 162 23.26 6.71 9.37
N SER A 163 24.27 7.29 10.01
CA SER A 163 25.66 6.93 9.73
C SER A 163 25.87 5.50 10.22
N ARG A 164 26.09 4.57 9.28
CA ARG A 164 26.50 3.22 9.64
C ARG A 164 27.88 3.32 10.27
N LYS A 165 27.96 3.19 11.59
CA LYS A 165 29.25 3.11 12.28
C LYS A 165 30.02 1.92 11.70
N PRO A 166 31.31 2.09 11.34
CA PRO A 166 32.11 0.96 10.93
C PRO A 166 32.15 -0.05 12.07
N ILE A 167 31.99 -1.34 11.75
CA ILE A 167 32.10 -2.40 12.74
C ILE A 167 33.56 -2.42 13.21
N GLU A 168 33.78 -2.14 14.50
CA GLU A 168 35.11 -2.18 15.10
C GLU A 168 35.44 -3.61 15.53
N GLY A 169 36.56 -4.16 15.01
CA GLY A 169 37.09 -5.45 15.43
C GLY A 169 37.34 -6.45 14.30
N PRO A 170 37.72 -7.69 14.65
CA PRO A 170 37.92 -8.77 13.69
C PRO A 170 36.59 -9.17 13.04
N ILE A 171 36.42 -8.86 11.75
CA ILE A 171 35.22 -9.17 10.96
C ILE A 171 35.48 -10.38 10.08
N ILE A 172 34.57 -11.35 10.13
CA ILE A 172 34.51 -12.44 9.15
C ILE A 172 33.89 -11.86 7.87
N ARG A 173 34.61 -11.90 6.75
CA ARG A 173 34.10 -11.42 5.45
C ARG A 173 33.95 -12.59 4.49
N THR A 174 32.76 -12.71 3.89
CA THR A 174 32.47 -13.58 2.77
C THR A 174 32.71 -12.81 1.48
N VAL A 175 33.59 -13.31 0.62
CA VAL A 175 33.83 -12.74 -0.72
C VAL A 175 33.61 -13.82 -1.76
N SER A 176 32.66 -13.63 -2.66
CA SER A 176 32.51 -14.46 -3.84
C SER A 176 33.51 -14.02 -4.90
N LYS A 177 34.42 -14.90 -5.31
CA LYS A 177 35.30 -14.66 -6.45
C LYS A 177 34.94 -15.65 -7.55
N LEU A 178 35.07 -15.22 -8.79
CA LEU A 178 34.88 -16.11 -9.92
C LEU A 178 36.01 -17.15 -9.95
N SER A 179 35.69 -18.43 -10.20
CA SER A 179 36.68 -19.51 -10.31
C SER A 179 37.68 -19.25 -11.42
N ASP A 180 38.84 -19.89 -11.37
CA ASP A 180 39.87 -19.77 -12.42
C ASP A 180 39.33 -20.17 -13.79
N ASP A 181 38.42 -21.14 -13.83
CA ASP A 181 37.71 -21.59 -15.03
C ASP A 181 36.60 -20.62 -15.49
N ARG A 182 36.34 -19.55 -14.75
CA ARG A 182 35.29 -18.53 -14.97
C ARG A 182 33.85 -19.04 -15.07
N THR A 183 33.62 -20.31 -14.79
CA THR A 183 32.31 -20.97 -14.93
C THR A 183 31.45 -20.86 -13.69
N ARG A 184 32.04 -20.69 -12.49
CA ARG A 184 31.31 -20.70 -11.23
C ARG A 184 31.89 -19.67 -10.26
N ALA A 185 31.03 -19.02 -9.48
CA ALA A 185 31.48 -18.21 -8.35
C ALA A 185 31.82 -19.14 -7.18
N VAL A 186 33.02 -18.98 -6.62
CA VAL A 186 33.49 -19.68 -5.43
C VAL A 186 33.48 -18.69 -4.27
N GLU A 187 32.85 -19.10 -3.17
CA GLU A 187 32.78 -18.30 -1.95
C GLU A 187 34.03 -18.53 -1.08
N PHE A 188 34.69 -17.44 -0.70
CA PHE A 188 35.82 -17.45 0.22
C PHE A 188 35.41 -16.76 1.51
N MET A 189 35.60 -17.44 2.64
CA MET A 189 35.44 -16.86 3.96
C MET A 189 36.81 -16.46 4.52
N SER A 190 37.03 -15.18 4.78
CA SER A 190 38.22 -14.72 5.51
C SER A 190 37.91 -14.66 7.00
N PHE A 191 38.56 -15.54 7.76
CA PHE A 191 38.53 -15.53 9.21
C PHE A 191 39.73 -14.73 9.72
N PRO A 192 39.52 -13.64 10.50
CA PRO A 192 40.61 -12.96 11.16
C PRO A 192 41.26 -13.89 12.20
N GLU A 193 42.57 -13.80 12.36
CA GLU A 193 43.30 -14.55 13.39
C GLU A 193 42.88 -14.05 14.78
N LEU A 194 41.94 -14.77 15.39
CA LEU A 194 41.53 -14.52 16.76
C LEU A 194 42.61 -15.08 17.70
N LYS A 195 43.08 -14.26 18.64
CA LYS A 195 43.87 -14.76 19.77
C LYS A 195 43.05 -15.86 20.45
N THR A 196 43.63 -17.05 20.61
CA THR A 196 43.02 -18.12 21.39
C THR A 196 42.89 -17.63 22.83
N PHE A 197 41.71 -17.11 23.16
CA PHE A 197 41.43 -16.71 24.53
C PHE A 197 41.42 -17.96 25.40
N GLU A 198 42.16 -17.92 26.52
CA GLU A 198 41.98 -18.92 27.57
C GLU A 198 40.50 -19.01 27.90
N LYS A 199 39.99 -20.24 27.96
CA LYS A 199 38.59 -20.54 28.15
C LYS A 199 38.11 -19.86 29.43
N LEU A 200 37.49 -18.69 29.30
CA LEU A 200 36.94 -17.94 30.43
C LEU A 200 36.05 -18.89 31.22
N GLU A 201 36.43 -19.18 32.46
CA GLU A 201 35.64 -20.00 33.35
C GLU A 201 34.32 -19.27 33.60
N ARG A 202 33.28 -19.68 32.87
CA ARG A 202 31.93 -19.16 33.09
C ARG A 202 31.63 -19.38 34.57
N PRO A 203 31.25 -18.34 35.35
CA PRO A 203 30.94 -18.53 36.75
C PRO A 203 29.87 -19.61 36.83
N LYS A 204 30.17 -20.72 37.51
CA LYS A 204 29.24 -21.84 37.65
C LYS A 204 27.93 -21.26 38.15
N LYS A 205 26.84 -21.43 37.38
CA LYS A 205 25.52 -20.92 37.76
C LYS A 205 25.22 -21.44 39.17
N LYS A 206 25.05 -20.54 40.15
CA LYS A 206 24.71 -20.93 41.53
C LYS A 206 23.43 -21.77 41.47
N ALA A 207 23.43 -22.93 42.12
CA ALA A 207 22.25 -23.78 42.16
C ALA A 207 21.06 -22.99 42.74
N LYS A 208 19.92 -22.98 42.01
CA LYS A 208 18.69 -22.33 42.49
C LYS A 208 18.25 -23.04 43.78
N LYS A 209 18.09 -22.30 44.88
CA LYS A 209 17.51 -22.86 46.11
C LYS A 209 16.02 -23.12 45.86
N MET A 210 15.59 -24.37 45.94
CA MET A 210 14.16 -24.70 45.80
C MET A 210 13.41 -24.33 47.09
N PRO A 211 12.19 -23.76 47.00
CA PRO A 211 11.38 -23.48 48.18
C PRO A 211 11.03 -24.77 48.91
N HIS A 212 10.80 -24.68 50.23
CA HIS A 212 10.44 -25.84 51.05
C HIS A 212 8.92 -25.96 51.19
N CYS A 213 8.44 -27.19 51.35
CA CYS A 213 7.05 -27.51 51.56
C CYS A 213 6.61 -27.08 52.97
N VAL A 214 5.51 -26.33 53.07
CA VAL A 214 5.02 -25.82 54.36
C VAL A 214 4.55 -26.93 55.32
N VAL A 215 4.13 -28.08 54.78
CA VAL A 215 3.68 -29.23 55.58
C VAL A 215 4.83 -30.15 55.98
N SER A 216 5.75 -30.45 55.06
CA SER A 216 6.76 -31.50 55.24
C SER A 216 8.19 -30.99 55.38
N GLY A 217 8.46 -29.71 55.10
CA GLY A 217 9.80 -29.12 55.11
C GLY A 217 10.73 -29.62 54.00
N LYS A 218 10.28 -30.55 53.14
CA LYS A 218 11.06 -31.06 52.00
C LYS A 218 11.07 -30.05 50.86
N SER A 219 12.00 -30.16 49.92
CA SER A 219 11.97 -29.33 48.71
C SER A 219 10.62 -29.49 47.99
N ALA A 220 10.00 -28.36 47.68
CA ALA A 220 8.68 -28.31 47.07
C ALA A 220 8.81 -28.29 45.55
N LYS A 221 8.00 -29.12 44.90
CA LYS A 221 7.91 -29.22 43.45
C LYS A 221 6.75 -28.40 42.89
N TYR A 222 5.69 -28.19 43.69
CA TYR A 222 4.44 -27.59 43.24
C TYR A 222 4.02 -26.43 44.15
N ARG A 223 3.18 -25.53 43.60
CA ARG A 223 2.57 -24.41 44.31
C ARG A 223 1.06 -24.49 44.16
N ASP A 224 0.33 -24.34 45.26
CA ASP A 224 -1.14 -24.35 45.25
C ASP A 224 -1.69 -23.00 44.75
N PRO A 225 -2.57 -22.94 43.72
CA PRO A 225 -3.08 -21.68 43.18
C PRO A 225 -3.95 -20.88 44.17
N VAL A 226 -4.62 -21.54 45.12
CA VAL A 226 -5.52 -20.84 46.05
C VAL A 226 -4.76 -20.27 47.25
N THR A 227 -3.90 -21.08 47.87
CA THR A 227 -3.14 -20.66 49.07
C THR A 227 -1.79 -20.00 48.74
N GLY A 228 -1.29 -20.18 47.51
CA GLY A 228 0.03 -19.72 47.09
C GLY A 228 1.19 -20.47 47.78
N LEU A 229 0.90 -21.53 48.54
CA LEU A 229 1.89 -22.27 49.32
C LEU A 229 2.58 -23.36 48.52
N HIS A 230 3.86 -23.56 48.81
CA HIS A 230 4.67 -24.59 48.19
C HIS A 230 4.46 -25.95 48.86
N TYR A 231 4.31 -27.02 48.05
CA TYR A 231 4.17 -28.39 48.54
C TYR A 231 4.96 -29.42 47.72
N ALA A 232 5.32 -30.54 48.38
CA ALA A 232 6.14 -31.59 47.78
C ALA A 232 5.30 -32.70 47.12
N ASN A 233 4.37 -33.31 47.87
CA ASN A 233 3.63 -34.52 47.45
C ASN A 233 2.12 -34.33 47.55
N ALA A 234 1.33 -35.17 46.89
CA ALA A 234 -0.14 -35.15 46.95
C ALA A 234 -0.70 -35.26 48.39
N ASN A 235 -0.05 -36.03 49.27
CA ASN A 235 -0.45 -36.11 50.69
C ASN A 235 -0.26 -34.78 51.43
N ALA A 236 0.75 -34.00 51.06
CA ALA A 236 0.94 -32.66 51.62
C ALA A 236 -0.14 -31.70 51.10
N PHE A 237 -0.52 -31.80 49.83
CA PHE A 237 -1.64 -31.03 49.26
C PHE A 237 -2.97 -31.31 49.98
N LYS A 238 -3.29 -32.59 50.23
CA LYS A 238 -4.48 -32.97 51.02
C LYS A 238 -4.48 -32.33 52.41
N LYS A 239 -3.34 -32.34 53.10
CA LYS A 239 -3.20 -31.72 54.43
C LYS A 239 -3.32 -30.19 54.40
N LEU A 240 -2.77 -29.54 53.36
CA LEU A 240 -2.91 -28.09 53.16
C LEU A 240 -4.37 -27.71 52.98
N ARG A 241 -5.10 -28.41 52.10
CA ARG A 241 -6.52 -28.13 51.83
C ARG A 241 -7.46 -28.54 52.95
N ALA A 242 -7.11 -29.54 53.76
CA ALA A 242 -7.89 -29.91 54.93
C ALA A 242 -7.85 -28.84 56.04
N ASN A 243 -6.74 -28.09 56.17
CA ASN A 243 -6.56 -27.09 57.22
C ASN A 243 -5.88 -25.81 56.70
N PRO A 244 -6.53 -25.02 55.82
CA PRO A 244 -5.90 -23.88 55.14
C PRO A 244 -5.41 -22.80 56.12
N GLN A 245 -6.23 -22.43 57.12
CA GLN A 245 -5.92 -21.38 58.10
C GLN A 245 -4.64 -21.64 58.90
N LYS A 246 -4.32 -22.92 59.18
CA LYS A 246 -3.12 -23.31 59.95
C LYS A 246 -1.83 -23.04 59.18
N TYR A 247 -1.86 -23.27 57.87
CA TYR A 247 -0.67 -23.16 57.02
C TYR A 247 -0.52 -21.77 56.39
N GLU A 248 -1.60 -21.00 56.31
CA GLU A 248 -1.55 -19.56 55.99
C GLU A 248 -0.79 -18.77 57.05
N LYS A 249 -1.01 -19.03 58.35
CA LYS A 249 -0.22 -18.40 59.42
C LYS A 249 1.28 -18.67 59.29
N LYS A 250 1.65 -19.90 58.92
CA LYS A 250 3.04 -20.30 58.65
C LYS A 250 3.66 -19.63 57.42
N ARG A 251 2.86 -19.13 56.48
CA ARG A 251 3.34 -18.33 55.35
C ARG A 251 3.82 -16.97 55.85
N MET A 252 2.98 -16.31 56.65
CA MET A 252 3.26 -14.98 57.20
C MET A 252 4.46 -14.97 58.16
N GLU A 253 4.74 -16.09 58.83
CA GLU A 253 5.90 -16.25 59.71
C GLU A 253 7.23 -16.50 58.96
N ALA A 254 7.18 -16.79 57.66
CA ALA A 254 8.35 -17.16 56.84
C ALA A 254 8.77 -16.08 55.83
N GLU A 255 7.96 -15.02 55.69
CA GLU A 255 8.30 -13.76 55.00
C GLU A 255 9.00 -12.81 55.96
#